data_AF-A0A840N9K4-F1
#
_entry.id   AF-A0A840N9K4-F1
#
_cell.length_a   1.000
_cell.length_b   1.000
_cell.length_c   1.000
_cell.angle_alpha   90.00
_cell.angle_beta   90.00
_cell.angle_gamma   90.00
#
_symmetry.space_group_name_H-M   'P 1'
#
loop_
_entity.id
_entity.type
_entity.pdbx_description
1 polymer ?
#
loop_
_entity_poly.entity_id
_entity_poly.type
_entity_poly.pdbx_seq_one_letter_code
_entity_poly.pdbx_strand_id
1 'polypeptide(L)'
;MPRSRVLMVLLLVMVATTGARAAEIDIPPPGKPKELSVYVNQPNCQRWTDDCVNCARGASGEAPTCSNIGVACQPKAIRCTAADIPQGEPQKK
;
A
#
# COMPACT_ATOMS: atom_id res chain seq x y z
N MET A 1 30.74 -58.64 -1.11
CA MET A 1 31.15 -57.22 -1.01
C MET A 1 30.89 -56.36 -2.27
N PRO A 2 31.00 -56.83 -3.54
CA PRO A 2 30.82 -55.94 -4.70
C PRO A 2 29.36 -55.53 -4.95
N ARG A 3 28.40 -56.42 -4.68
CA ARG A 3 26.96 -56.16 -4.88
C ARG A 3 26.40 -55.04 -3.99
N SER A 4 26.86 -54.97 -2.74
CA SER A 4 26.43 -53.94 -1.78
C SER A 4 26.97 -52.54 -2.16
N ARG A 5 28.21 -52.47 -2.68
CA ARG A 5 28.80 -51.23 -3.20
C ARG A 5 28.03 -50.70 -4.43
N VAL A 6 27.62 -51.59 -5.33
CA VAL A 6 26.82 -51.21 -6.51
C VAL A 6 25.46 -50.67 -6.12
N LEU A 7 24.78 -51.31 -5.15
CA LEU A 7 23.50 -50.84 -4.60
C LEU A 7 23.62 -49.46 -3.94
N MET A 8 24.68 -49.21 -3.18
CA MET A 8 24.92 -47.91 -2.55
C MET A 8 25.13 -46.80 -3.58
N VAL A 9 25.90 -47.07 -4.64
CA VAL A 9 26.14 -46.10 -5.72
C VAL A 9 24.85 -45.78 -6.47
N LEU A 10 24.02 -46.79 -6.77
CA LEU A 10 22.73 -46.58 -7.43
C LEU A 10 21.78 -45.72 -6.57
N LEU A 11 21.74 -45.94 -5.26
CA LEU A 11 20.94 -45.13 -4.34
C LEU A 11 21.40 -43.67 -4.27
N LEU A 12 22.71 -43.43 -4.27
CA LEU A 12 23.27 -42.07 -4.28
C LEU A 12 22.94 -41.30 -5.57
N VAL A 13 22.90 -41.95 -6.73
CA VAL A 13 22.54 -41.30 -8.01
C VAL A 13 21.08 -40.86 -8.03
N MET A 14 20.17 -41.63 -7.42
CA MET A 14 18.72 -41.33 -7.43
C MET A 14 18.34 -40.11 -6.58
N VAL A 15 19.14 -39.76 -5.56
CA VAL A 15 18.86 -38.60 -4.68
C VAL A 15 19.19 -37.27 -5.37
N ALA A 16 20.05 -37.26 -6.38
CA ALA A 16 20.51 -36.03 -7.03
C ALA A 16 19.50 -35.41 -8.02
N THR A 17 18.43 -36.12 -8.40
CA THR A 17 17.54 -35.68 -9.50
C THR A 17 16.26 -34.98 -9.06
N THR A 18 15.91 -34.98 -7.77
CA THR A 18 14.74 -34.26 -7.24
C THR A 18 15.08 -32.80 -6.92
N GLY A 19 15.31 -32.01 -7.96
CA GLY A 19 15.37 -30.55 -7.84
C GLY A 19 13.95 -29.98 -7.70
N ALA A 20 13.67 -29.30 -6.59
CA ALA A 20 12.44 -28.54 -6.43
C ALA A 20 12.41 -27.41 -7.47
N ARG A 21 11.51 -27.49 -8.45
CA ARG A 21 11.25 -26.37 -9.37
C ARG A 21 10.34 -25.40 -8.64
N ALA A 22 10.88 -24.24 -8.26
CA ALA A 22 10.05 -23.12 -7.85
C ALA A 22 9.22 -22.70 -9.06
N ALA A 23 7.90 -22.90 -8.99
CA ALA A 23 6.99 -22.34 -9.97
C ALA A 23 6.99 -20.81 -9.76
N GLU A 24 7.57 -20.09 -10.71
CA GLU A 24 7.57 -18.63 -10.72
C GLU A 24 6.13 -18.17 -10.99
N ILE A 25 5.47 -17.63 -9.96
CA ILE A 25 4.14 -17.06 -10.08
C ILE A 25 4.30 -15.70 -10.76
N ASP A 26 3.75 -15.57 -11.97
CA ASP A 26 3.70 -14.31 -12.71
C ASP A 26 2.66 -13.40 -12.04
N ILE A 27 3.13 -12.48 -11.19
CA ILE A 27 2.28 -11.47 -10.57
C ILE A 27 2.20 -10.31 -11.57
N PRO A 28 1.01 -10.00 -12.11
CA PRO A 28 0.87 -8.87 -13.02
C PRO A 28 1.35 -7.59 -12.31
N PRO A 29 2.07 -6.71 -13.02
CA PRO A 29 2.61 -5.51 -12.42
C PRO A 29 1.47 -4.70 -11.80
N PRO A 30 1.64 -4.18 -10.57
CA PRO A 30 0.61 -3.39 -9.93
C PRO A 30 0.24 -2.21 -10.83
N GLY A 31 -1.08 -2.02 -11.04
CA GLY A 31 -1.59 -0.90 -11.82
C GLY A 31 -1.07 0.43 -11.26
N LYS A 32 -0.80 1.39 -12.15
CA LYS A 32 -0.34 2.72 -11.74
C LYS A 32 -1.32 3.31 -10.71
N PRO A 33 -0.85 3.77 -9.53
CA PRO A 33 -1.72 4.45 -8.58
C PRO A 33 -2.44 5.60 -9.29
N LYS A 34 -3.77 5.64 -9.23
CA LYS A 34 -4.51 6.84 -9.64
C LYS A 34 -4.02 7.97 -8.76
N GLU A 35 -3.49 8.99 -9.41
CA GLU A 35 -2.87 10.16 -8.82
C GLU A 35 -3.94 11.01 -8.11
N LEU A 36 -4.34 10.55 -6.93
CA LEU A 36 -5.13 11.28 -5.95
C LEU A 36 -4.30 11.20 -4.68
N SER A 37 -3.19 11.93 -4.63
CA SER A 37 -2.38 11.97 -3.41
C SER A 37 -3.19 12.73 -2.36
N VAL A 38 -3.82 11.99 -1.45
CA VAL A 38 -4.51 12.54 -0.27
C VAL A 38 -3.59 13.47 0.54
N TYR A 39 -2.27 13.35 0.38
CA TYR A 39 -1.26 14.19 1.00
C TYR A 39 -1.07 15.58 0.35
N VAL A 40 -1.78 15.91 -0.72
CA VAL A 40 -1.73 17.24 -1.33
C VAL A 40 -2.86 18.12 -0.80
N ASN A 41 -2.54 19.39 -0.58
CA ASN A 41 -3.50 20.41 -0.19
C ASN A 41 -4.69 20.44 -1.16
N GLN A 42 -5.88 20.14 -0.65
CA GLN A 42 -7.10 20.24 -1.44
C GLN A 42 -7.54 21.72 -1.55
N PRO A 43 -7.98 22.18 -2.72
CA PRO A 43 -8.44 23.56 -2.89
C PRO A 43 -9.73 23.80 -2.09
N ASN A 44 -9.84 24.98 -1.44
CA ASN A 44 -11.01 25.42 -0.66
C ASN A 44 -11.47 24.46 0.45
N CYS A 45 -10.58 23.59 0.92
CA CYS A 45 -10.88 22.59 1.92
C CYS A 45 -9.85 22.62 3.05
N GLN A 46 -10.34 22.77 4.29
CA GLN A 46 -9.52 22.76 5.50
C GLN A 46 -9.19 21.34 5.97
N ARG A 47 -10.11 20.39 5.75
CA ARG A 47 -9.91 18.98 6.09
C ARG A 47 -10.50 18.07 5.03
N TRP A 48 -9.76 17.06 4.61
CA TRP A 48 -10.19 16.10 3.59
C TRP A 48 -9.73 14.69 3.92
N THR A 49 -10.35 13.72 3.27
CA THR A 49 -10.07 12.30 3.46
C THR A 49 -10.40 11.50 2.22
N ASP A 50 -9.69 10.39 2.03
CA ASP A 50 -9.99 9.31 1.08
C ASP A 50 -10.65 8.09 1.77
N ASP A 51 -11.26 8.31 2.94
CA ASP A 51 -11.75 7.31 3.91
C ASP A 51 -10.65 6.51 4.64
N CYS A 52 -9.38 6.67 4.27
CA CYS A 52 -8.25 5.96 4.86
C CYS A 52 -7.28 6.85 5.63
N VAL A 53 -7.08 8.05 5.13
CA VAL A 53 -6.19 9.06 5.69
C VAL A 53 -7.01 10.32 5.93
N ASN A 54 -6.85 10.91 7.10
CA ASN A 54 -7.42 12.21 7.41
C ASN A 54 -6.30 13.25 7.34
N CYS A 55 -6.48 14.23 6.48
CA CYS A 55 -5.56 15.35 6.33
C CYS A 55 -6.21 16.66 6.75
N ALA A 56 -5.41 17.56 7.30
CA ALA A 56 -5.77 18.94 7.58
C ALA A 56 -4.78 19.88 6.88
N ARG A 57 -5.29 21.03 6.41
CA ARG A 57 -4.46 22.10 5.84
C ARG A 57 -3.42 22.55 6.88
N GLY A 58 -2.17 22.67 6.46
CA GLY A 58 -1.10 23.29 7.26
C GLY A 58 -1.27 24.80 7.37
N ALA A 59 -0.45 25.47 8.18
CA ALA A 59 -0.41 26.93 8.17
C ALA A 59 0.08 27.46 6.82
N SER A 60 -0.11 28.75 6.52
CA SER A 60 0.19 29.37 5.22
C SER A 60 1.52 28.93 4.60
N GLY A 61 1.45 28.03 3.61
CA GLY A 61 2.62 27.51 2.87
C GLY A 61 3.23 26.22 3.43
N GLU A 62 2.77 25.72 4.57
CA GLU A 62 3.17 24.44 5.13
C GLU A 62 2.48 23.26 4.44
N ALA A 63 3.14 22.11 4.49
CA ALA A 63 2.56 20.84 4.07
C ALA A 63 1.37 20.47 4.97
N PRO A 64 0.35 19.78 4.43
CA PRO A 64 -0.77 19.31 5.24
C PRO A 64 -0.33 18.25 6.25
N THR A 65 -0.99 18.24 7.40
CA THR A 65 -0.79 17.21 8.44
C THR A 65 -1.78 16.08 8.19
N CYS A 66 -1.27 14.87 7.98
CA CYS A 66 -2.07 13.69 7.65
C CYS A 66 -1.87 12.55 8.64
N SER A 67 -2.92 11.76 8.88
CA SER A 67 -2.81 10.51 9.63
C SER A 67 -2.08 9.42 8.84
N ASN A 68 -1.64 8.37 9.52
CA ASN A 68 -1.12 7.17 8.87
C ASN A 68 -2.26 6.34 8.27
N ILE A 69 -1.98 5.63 7.18
CA ILE A 69 -2.91 4.68 6.56
C ILE A 69 -2.89 3.33 7.29
N GLY A 70 -4.07 2.73 7.51
CA GLY A 70 -4.17 1.37 8.03
C GLY A 70 -3.94 0.31 6.95
N VAL A 71 -3.33 -0.82 7.31
CA VAL A 71 -2.94 -1.89 6.35
C VAL A 71 -4.12 -2.49 5.55
N ALA A 72 -5.32 -2.50 6.13
CA ALA A 72 -6.51 -3.03 5.48
C ALA A 72 -7.30 -1.97 4.68
N CYS A 73 -6.89 -0.70 4.73
CA CYS A 73 -7.68 0.37 4.16
C CYS A 73 -7.51 0.46 2.65
N GLN A 74 -8.64 0.59 1.93
CA GLN A 74 -8.67 0.81 0.49
C GLN A 74 -9.13 2.24 0.20
N PRO A 75 -8.22 3.13 -0.27
CA PRO A 75 -8.54 4.53 -0.55
C PRO A 75 -9.69 4.69 -1.53
N LYS A 76 -10.56 5.65 -1.25
CA LYS A 76 -11.66 6.08 -2.12
C LYS A 76 -11.37 7.45 -2.72
N ALA A 77 -12.34 7.98 -3.47
CA ALA A 77 -12.25 9.35 -3.96
C ALA A 77 -12.15 10.33 -2.79
N ILE A 78 -11.22 11.27 -2.89
CA ILE A 78 -10.99 12.29 -1.87
C ILE A 78 -12.26 13.14 -1.71
N ARG A 79 -12.69 13.36 -0.47
CA ARG A 79 -13.82 14.21 -0.12
C ARG A 79 -13.42 15.24 0.92
N CYS A 80 -13.98 16.44 0.79
CA CYS A 80 -13.83 17.49 1.78
C CYS A 80 -14.76 17.22 2.97
N THR A 81 -14.23 17.33 4.18
CA THR A 81 -14.98 17.16 5.43
C THR A 81 -15.14 18.48 6.20
N ALA A 82 -14.31 19.47 5.92
CA ALA A 82 -14.50 20.84 6.39
C ALA A 82 -14.07 21.82 5.29
N ALA A 83 -15.02 22.62 4.80
CA ALA A 83 -14.74 23.68 3.83
C ALA A 83 -13.98 24.83 4.50
N ASP A 84 -13.18 25.55 3.71
CA ASP A 84 -12.68 26.88 4.08
C ASP A 84 -13.88 27.84 4.19
N ILE A 85 -14.46 28.01 5.39
CA ILE A 85 -15.44 29.09 5.60
C ILE A 85 -14.64 30.40 5.61
N PRO A 86 -14.92 31.36 4.70
CA PRO A 86 -14.32 32.69 4.81
C PRO A 86 -14.73 33.26 6.18
N GLN A 87 -13.74 33.57 7.02
CA GLN A 87 -13.96 34.10 8.36
C GLN A 87 -14.92 35.29 8.30
N GLY A 88 -16.19 35.06 8.68
CA GLY A 88 -17.21 36.06 8.45
C GLY A 88 -18.63 35.64 8.77
N GLU A 89 -18.88 34.66 9.63
CA GLU A 89 -20.18 34.53 10.27
C GLU A 89 -20.03 33.91 11.67
N PRO A 90 -20.37 34.64 12.76
CA PRO A 90 -20.41 34.05 14.08
C PRO A 90 -21.54 33.04 14.12
N GLN A 91 -21.22 31.80 14.49
CA GLN A 91 -22.20 30.75 14.72
C GLN A 91 -23.16 31.22 15.82
N LYS A 92 -24.34 31.69 15.41
CA LYS A 92 -25.37 32.18 16.32
C LYS A 92 -26.19 30.99 16.83
N LYS A 93 -25.88 30.63 18.07
CA LYS A 93 -26.71 30.05 19.15
C LYS A 93 -27.55 28.82 18.84
#